data_AF-A0AAT9QJM3-F1
#
_entry.id   AF-A0AAT9QJM3-F1
#
_cell.length_a   1.000
_cell.length_b   1.000
_cell.length_c   1.000
_cell.angle_alpha   90.00
_cell.angle_beta   90.00
_cell.angle_gamma   90.00
#
_symmetry.space_group_name_H-M   'P 1'
#
loop_
_entity.id
_entity.type
_entity.pdbx_description
1 polymer ?
#
loop_
_entity_poly.entity_id
_entity_poly.type
_entity_poly.pdbx_seq_one_letter_code
_entity_poly.pdbx_strand_id
1 'polypeptide(L)'
;MTITHQPVVLTSSSIGGRDEEVVEANAAIIDAMRKAMLRLDDMSPVAVKSCLVDFYLSQALEGGFAQYAVMAGGRIATDPLVREGMAGMGATAHLDLFDRAVEAYGVLSTGIAASHLASGAAEGGVGGNLPVAGAVLRLAELDGEFEELLEHENITALNARWLRSQPDLLVLDDEEVGPYIQRLAAAALEDAGTSPTRRAAHTL
;
A
#
# COMPACT_ATOMS: atom_id res chain seq x y z
N MET A 1 10.63 19.42 18.18
CA MET A 1 9.51 18.48 18.08
C MET A 1 10.11 17.13 17.75
N THR A 2 10.20 16.23 18.73
CA THR A 2 10.50 14.83 18.46
C THR A 2 9.23 14.23 17.88
N ILE A 3 9.23 13.96 16.57
CA ILE A 3 8.22 13.10 15.96
C ILE A 3 8.53 11.72 16.55
N THR A 4 7.83 11.35 17.62
CA THR A 4 7.91 9.99 18.15
C THR A 4 7.19 9.12 17.13
N HIS A 5 7.95 8.49 16.24
CA HIS A 5 7.40 7.52 15.32
C HIS A 5 6.74 6.40 16.14
N GLN A 6 5.51 6.04 15.80
CA GLN A 6 4.84 4.93 16.45
C GLN A 6 5.56 3.63 16.10
N PRO A 7 5.74 2.72 17.08
CA PRO A 7 6.39 1.45 16.85
C PRO A 7 5.55 0.56 15.93
N VAL A 8 6.21 -0.38 15.24
CA VAL A 8 5.48 -1.53 14.68
C VAL A 8 4.94 -2.35 15.83
N VAL A 9 3.68 -2.77 15.73
CA VAL A 9 3.03 -3.61 16.73
C VAL A 9 2.72 -4.96 16.11
N LEU A 10 3.14 -6.03 16.77
CA LEU A 10 2.78 -7.40 16.43
C LEU A 10 2.22 -8.11 17.66
N THR A 11 1.48 -9.19 17.44
CA THR A 11 1.01 -10.04 18.52
C THR A 11 2.06 -11.09 18.92
N SER A 12 2.08 -11.47 20.19
CA SER A 12 2.92 -12.57 20.69
C SER A 12 2.61 -13.90 19.98
N SER A 13 1.37 -14.09 19.54
CA SER A 13 0.92 -15.23 18.73
C SER A 13 1.47 -15.22 17.30
N SER A 14 1.60 -14.05 16.66
CA SER A 14 2.06 -13.96 15.27
C SER A 14 3.58 -13.94 15.13
N ILE A 15 4.33 -13.38 16.08
CA ILE A 15 5.78 -13.17 15.92
C ILE A 15 6.57 -14.48 15.67
N GLY A 16 6.15 -15.57 16.31
CA GLY A 16 6.72 -16.91 16.13
C GLY A 16 6.01 -17.77 15.08
N GLY A 17 4.97 -17.23 14.43
CA GLY A 17 4.18 -17.89 13.41
C GLY A 17 4.82 -17.84 12.03
N ARG A 18 4.04 -18.27 11.03
CA ARG A 18 4.44 -18.21 9.61
C ARG A 18 4.54 -16.77 9.13
N ASP A 19 5.20 -16.56 7.99
CA ASP A 19 5.38 -15.21 7.44
C ASP A 19 4.04 -14.57 7.08
N GLU A 20 3.09 -15.35 6.55
CA GLU A 20 1.73 -14.89 6.26
C GLU A 20 1.02 -14.42 7.53
N GLU A 21 1.17 -15.14 8.65
CA GLU A 21 0.52 -14.83 9.92
C GLU A 21 1.03 -13.52 10.52
N VAL A 22 2.31 -13.19 10.32
CA VAL A 22 2.88 -11.90 10.73
C VAL A 22 2.34 -10.75 9.90
N VAL A 23 2.30 -10.92 8.57
CA VAL A 23 1.79 -9.88 7.67
C VAL A 23 0.30 -9.65 7.89
N GLU A 24 -0.48 -10.73 8.06
CA GLU A 24 -1.90 -10.68 8.38
C GLU A 24 -2.16 -10.00 9.73
N ALA A 25 -1.38 -10.32 10.77
CA ALA A 25 -1.51 -9.67 12.08
C ALA A 25 -1.24 -8.16 12.00
N ASN A 26 -0.20 -7.74 11.25
CA ASN A 26 0.05 -6.31 11.01
C ASN A 26 -1.13 -5.64 10.29
N ALA A 27 -1.66 -6.25 9.23
CA ALA A 27 -2.80 -5.73 8.49
C ALA A 27 -4.05 -5.60 9.38
N ALA A 28 -4.33 -6.61 10.21
CA ALA A 28 -5.45 -6.59 11.16
C ALA A 28 -5.32 -5.47 12.20
N ILE A 29 -4.10 -5.22 12.71
CA ILE A 29 -3.84 -4.12 13.66
C ILE A 29 -4.03 -2.77 12.98
N ILE A 30 -3.51 -2.57 11.76
CA ILE A 30 -3.70 -1.33 11.00
C ILE A 30 -5.18 -1.08 10.71
N ASP A 31 -5.94 -2.11 10.32
CA ASP A 31 -7.38 -2.00 10.11
C ASP A 31 -8.13 -1.64 11.40
N ALA A 32 -7.75 -2.25 12.53
CA ALA A 32 -8.31 -1.91 13.84
C ALA A 32 -8.00 -0.45 14.24
N MET A 33 -6.79 0.04 13.97
CA MET A 33 -6.42 1.45 14.20
C MET A 33 -7.26 2.39 13.34
N ARG A 34 -7.47 2.06 12.05
CA ARG A 34 -8.33 2.85 11.16
C ARG A 34 -9.79 2.85 11.62
N LYS A 35 -10.32 1.71 12.07
CA LYS A 35 -11.66 1.61 12.68
C LYS A 35 -11.80 2.47 13.94
N ALA A 36 -10.70 2.67 14.67
CA ALA A 36 -10.61 3.60 15.80
C ALA A 36 -10.38 5.07 15.38
N MET A 37 -10.52 5.41 14.09
CA MET A 37 -10.36 6.75 13.53
C MET A 37 -8.95 7.34 13.63
N LEU A 38 -7.91 6.52 13.86
CA LEU A 38 -6.53 6.96 13.77
C LEU A 38 -6.18 7.28 12.30
N ARG A 39 -5.42 8.35 12.08
CA ARG A 39 -4.90 8.70 10.75
C ARG A 39 -3.62 7.91 10.49
N LEU A 40 -3.21 7.80 9.23
CA LEU A 40 -1.94 7.15 8.87
C LEU A 40 -0.73 7.80 9.57
N ASP A 41 -0.78 9.12 9.80
CA ASP A 41 0.27 9.87 10.52
C ASP A 41 0.35 9.51 12.01
N ASP A 42 -0.72 8.92 12.57
CA ASP A 42 -0.78 8.45 13.96
C ASP A 42 -0.39 6.96 14.08
N MET A 43 0.08 6.35 12.99
CA MET A 43 0.49 4.93 12.91
C MET A 43 1.97 4.79 12.58
N SER A 44 2.52 3.58 12.73
CA SER A 44 3.88 3.31 12.29
C SER A 44 3.99 3.40 10.76
N PRO A 45 4.90 4.22 10.20
CA PRO A 45 5.08 4.29 8.76
C PRO A 45 5.49 2.94 8.14
N VAL A 46 6.25 2.12 8.89
CA VAL A 46 6.65 0.78 8.45
C VAL A 46 5.44 -0.15 8.38
N ALA A 47 4.61 -0.18 9.42
CA ALA A 47 3.40 -1.01 9.46
C ALA A 47 2.42 -0.65 8.33
N VAL A 48 2.23 0.64 8.05
CA VAL A 48 1.38 1.12 6.95
C VAL A 48 1.94 0.67 5.60
N LYS A 49 3.24 0.89 5.34
CA LYS A 49 3.88 0.47 4.08
C LYS A 49 3.85 -1.04 3.89
N SER A 50 4.08 -1.81 4.95
CA SER A 50 3.94 -3.26 4.95
C SER A 50 2.53 -3.70 4.52
N CYS A 51 1.49 -3.07 5.08
CA CYS A 51 0.09 -3.35 4.73
C CYS A 51 -0.24 -2.96 3.28
N LEU A 52 0.36 -1.88 2.76
CA LEU A 52 0.16 -1.46 1.36
C LEU A 52 0.86 -2.39 0.36
N VAL A 53 2.03 -2.93 0.71
CA VAL A 53 2.71 -3.94 -0.11
C VAL A 53 1.93 -5.25 -0.11
N ASP A 54 1.39 -5.68 1.04
CA ASP A 54 0.52 -6.86 1.13
C ASP A 54 -0.79 -6.68 0.33
N PHE A 55 -1.38 -5.49 0.40
CA PHE A 55 -2.51 -5.12 -0.45
C PHE A 55 -2.15 -5.20 -1.93
N TYR A 56 -1.02 -4.62 -2.34
CA TYR A 56 -0.53 -4.73 -3.73
C TYR A 56 -0.41 -6.20 -4.17
N LEU A 57 0.27 -7.02 -3.38
CA LEU A 57 0.47 -8.44 -3.66
C LEU A 57 -0.88 -9.16 -3.84
N SER A 58 -1.80 -8.94 -2.90
CA SER A 58 -3.13 -9.56 -2.93
C SER A 58 -3.89 -9.17 -4.21
N GLN A 59 -3.88 -7.90 -4.59
CA GLN A 59 -4.58 -7.45 -5.80
C GLN A 59 -3.93 -7.95 -7.09
N ALA A 60 -2.59 -8.00 -7.13
CA ALA A 60 -1.85 -8.55 -8.26
C ALA A 60 -2.11 -10.05 -8.43
N LEU A 61 -2.20 -10.81 -7.33
CA LEU A 61 -2.57 -12.23 -7.36
C LEU A 61 -4.02 -12.47 -7.80
N GLU A 62 -4.95 -11.60 -7.41
CA GLU A 62 -6.39 -11.75 -7.72
C GLU A 62 -6.74 -11.39 -9.17
N GLY A 63 -6.08 -10.39 -9.75
CA GLY A 63 -6.42 -9.91 -11.10
C GLY A 63 -5.36 -9.05 -11.75
N GLY A 64 -4.09 -9.28 -11.40
CA GLY A 64 -2.94 -8.61 -11.99
C GLY A 64 -2.85 -7.12 -11.67
N PHE A 65 -1.97 -6.43 -12.40
CA PHE A 65 -1.76 -5.00 -12.27
C PHE A 65 -3.01 -4.17 -12.59
N ALA A 66 -3.93 -4.70 -13.41
CA ALA A 66 -5.20 -4.05 -13.70
C ALA A 66 -6.10 -3.99 -12.45
N GLN A 67 -6.23 -5.10 -11.72
CA GLN A 67 -6.99 -5.16 -10.47
C GLN A 67 -6.38 -4.22 -9.43
N TYR A 68 -5.05 -4.26 -9.24
CA TYR A 68 -4.35 -3.31 -8.37
C TYR A 68 -4.66 -1.85 -8.75
N ALA A 69 -4.59 -1.53 -10.05
CA ALA A 69 -4.76 -0.16 -10.49
C ALA A 69 -6.16 0.41 -10.20
N VAL A 70 -7.19 -0.44 -10.27
CA VAL A 70 -8.57 -0.09 -9.93
C VAL A 70 -8.75 0.02 -8.41
N MET A 71 -8.25 -0.96 -7.66
CA MET A 71 -8.51 -1.10 -6.23
C MET A 71 -7.69 -0.15 -5.36
N ALA A 72 -6.47 0.21 -5.79
CA ALA A 72 -5.57 1.08 -5.03
C ALA A 72 -6.06 2.51 -4.86
N GLY A 73 -7.12 2.93 -5.59
CA GLY A 73 -7.85 4.18 -5.42
C GLY A 73 -6.99 5.40 -5.02
N GLY A 74 -6.61 6.25 -5.96
CA GLY A 74 -5.74 7.40 -5.64
C GLY A 74 -4.25 7.04 -5.61
N ARG A 75 -3.82 6.20 -6.55
CA ARG A 75 -2.45 5.72 -6.78
C ARG A 75 -1.33 6.77 -6.68
N ILE A 76 -1.61 8.03 -7.00
CA ILE A 76 -0.65 9.13 -6.85
C ILE A 76 -0.12 9.21 -5.41
N ALA A 77 -0.98 8.95 -4.42
CA ALA A 77 -0.59 8.92 -3.01
C ALA A 77 -0.11 7.52 -2.56
N THR A 78 -0.69 6.45 -3.12
CA THR A 78 -0.43 5.06 -2.68
C THR A 78 0.87 4.48 -3.26
N ASP A 79 1.14 4.67 -4.56
CA ASP A 79 2.29 4.05 -5.24
C ASP A 79 3.65 4.45 -4.62
N PRO A 80 3.90 5.70 -4.18
CA PRO A 80 5.13 6.04 -3.47
C PRO A 80 5.34 5.24 -2.18
N LEU A 81 4.27 4.99 -1.42
CA LEU A 81 4.35 4.23 -0.17
C LEU A 81 4.59 2.75 -0.43
N VAL A 82 4.01 2.19 -1.49
CA VAL A 82 4.29 0.81 -1.93
C VAL A 82 5.77 0.66 -2.31
N ARG A 83 6.32 1.60 -3.09
CA ARG A 83 7.76 1.62 -3.44
C ARG A 83 8.66 1.69 -2.22
N GLU A 84 8.37 2.62 -1.31
CA GLU A 84 9.13 2.77 -0.06
C GLU A 84 9.05 1.51 0.80
N GLY A 85 7.89 0.82 0.80
CA GLY A 85 7.72 -0.47 1.46
C GLY A 85 8.59 -1.56 0.84
N MET A 86 8.49 -1.77 -0.47
CA MET A 86 9.30 -2.75 -1.21
C MET A 86 10.80 -2.49 -1.03
N ALA A 87 11.23 -1.24 -1.16
CA ALA A 87 12.61 -0.85 -0.93
C ALA A 87 13.04 -1.11 0.53
N GLY A 88 12.19 -0.78 1.50
CA GLY A 88 12.47 -0.98 2.93
C GLY A 88 12.64 -2.45 3.32
N MET A 89 11.83 -3.35 2.75
CA MET A 89 11.93 -4.79 2.99
C MET A 89 12.96 -5.52 2.11
N GLY A 90 13.53 -4.82 1.12
CA GLY A 90 14.51 -5.38 0.19
C GLY A 90 13.91 -6.20 -0.96
N ALA A 91 12.64 -5.98 -1.32
CA ALA A 91 11.96 -6.61 -2.45
C ALA A 91 12.32 -5.89 -3.76
N THR A 92 13.59 -6.00 -4.16
CA THR A 92 14.14 -5.20 -5.26
C THR A 92 13.62 -5.59 -6.63
N ALA A 93 13.32 -6.88 -6.85
CA ALA A 93 12.80 -7.34 -8.14
C ALA A 93 11.32 -6.99 -8.30
N HIS A 94 10.52 -7.14 -7.24
CA HIS A 94 9.14 -6.68 -7.22
C HIS A 94 9.03 -5.16 -7.38
N LEU A 95 9.99 -4.40 -6.82
CA LEU A 95 10.04 -2.95 -7.01
C LEU A 95 10.27 -2.56 -8.48
N ASP A 96 11.24 -3.19 -9.17
CA ASP A 96 11.49 -2.96 -10.60
C ASP A 96 10.26 -3.28 -11.46
N LEU A 97 9.65 -4.45 -11.21
CA LEU A 97 8.44 -4.89 -11.89
C LEU A 97 7.28 -3.90 -11.66
N PHE A 98 7.08 -3.46 -10.42
CA PHE A 98 6.05 -2.47 -10.06
C PHE A 98 6.25 -1.15 -10.80
N ASP A 99 7.49 -0.65 -10.90
CA ASP A 99 7.79 0.58 -11.62
C ASP A 99 7.47 0.48 -13.11
N ARG A 100 7.81 -0.64 -13.74
CA ARG A 100 7.48 -0.92 -15.15
C ARG A 100 5.96 -0.99 -15.37
N ALA A 101 5.22 -1.57 -14.42
CA ALA A 101 3.76 -1.62 -14.48
C ALA A 101 3.11 -0.24 -14.30
N VAL A 102 3.64 0.59 -13.39
CA VAL A 102 3.18 1.97 -13.21
C VAL A 102 3.40 2.79 -14.48
N GLU A 103 4.54 2.64 -15.14
CA GLU A 103 4.84 3.31 -16.41
C GLU A 103 3.85 2.89 -17.52
N ALA A 104 3.65 1.59 -17.70
CA ALA A 104 2.70 1.06 -18.69
C ALA A 104 1.27 1.60 -18.44
N TYR A 105 0.84 1.66 -17.19
CA TYR A 105 -0.46 2.22 -16.83
C TYR A 105 -0.56 3.74 -17.06
N GLY A 106 0.54 4.48 -16.87
CA GLY A 106 0.61 5.90 -17.18
C GLY A 106 0.29 6.18 -18.64
N VAL A 107 0.85 5.38 -19.55
CA VAL A 107 0.57 5.45 -21.00
C VAL A 107 -0.91 5.19 -21.30
N LEU A 108 -1.52 4.18 -20.67
CA LEU A 108 -2.95 3.89 -20.82
C LEU A 108 -3.82 5.06 -20.39
N SER A 109 -3.55 5.60 -19.20
CA SER A 109 -4.34 6.69 -18.60
C SER A 109 -4.29 7.94 -19.46
N THR A 110 -3.10 8.34 -19.91
CA THR A 110 -2.92 9.49 -20.80
C THR A 110 -3.58 9.26 -22.16
N GLY A 111 -3.44 8.06 -22.73
CA GLY A 111 -4.04 7.72 -24.02
C GLY A 111 -5.57 7.74 -24.01
N ILE A 112 -6.19 7.24 -22.94
CA ILE A 112 -7.65 7.29 -22.74
C ILE A 112 -8.12 8.74 -22.57
N ALA A 113 -7.44 9.52 -21.72
CA ALA A 113 -7.77 10.95 -21.53
C ALA A 113 -7.70 11.74 -22.84
N ALA A 114 -6.65 11.53 -23.65
CA ALA A 114 -6.50 12.16 -24.96
C ALA A 114 -7.63 11.75 -25.92
N SER A 115 -8.03 10.47 -25.93
CA SER A 115 -9.13 9.98 -26.76
C SER A 115 -10.48 10.60 -26.36
N HIS A 116 -10.77 10.77 -25.07
CA HIS A 116 -11.98 11.44 -24.61
C HIS A 116 -12.03 12.93 -25.01
N LEU A 117 -10.89 13.63 -24.91
CA LEU A 117 -10.77 15.02 -25.36
C LEU A 117 -10.94 15.15 -26.89
N ALA A 118 -10.37 14.22 -27.65
CA ALA A 118 -10.48 14.20 -29.11
C ALA A 118 -11.89 13.83 -29.60
N SER A 119 -12.57 12.89 -28.93
CA SER A 119 -13.94 12.48 -29.27
C SER A 119 -14.98 13.58 -29.03
N GLY A 120 -14.66 14.61 -28.22
CA GLY A 120 -15.49 15.82 -28.08
C GLY A 120 -15.27 16.85 -29.20
N ALA A 121 -14.27 16.66 -30.07
CA ALA A 121 -13.84 17.63 -31.07
C ALA A 121 -14.00 17.18 -32.53
N ALA A 122 -14.18 15.89 -32.83
CA ALA A 122 -14.43 15.43 -34.21
C ALA A 122 -15.09 14.04 -34.30
N GLU A 123 -16.22 13.98 -35.01
CA GLU A 123 -16.67 12.79 -35.73
C GLU A 123 -15.64 12.48 -36.85
N GLY A 124 -14.86 11.42 -36.71
CA GLY A 124 -14.10 10.84 -37.81
C GLY A 124 -12.61 10.60 -37.55
N GLY A 125 -12.27 9.36 -37.18
CA GLY A 125 -10.88 8.90 -37.16
C GLY A 125 -10.73 7.52 -36.53
N VAL A 126 -11.01 6.47 -37.30
CA VAL A 126 -10.71 5.07 -36.92
C VAL A 126 -9.20 4.83 -37.06
N GLY A 127 -8.44 5.36 -36.11
CA GLY A 127 -7.05 4.98 -35.86
C GLY A 127 -6.96 4.55 -34.41
N GLY A 128 -7.12 3.25 -34.15
CA GLY A 128 -6.95 2.70 -32.80
C GLY A 128 -5.64 3.20 -32.21
N ASN A 129 -5.69 3.71 -30.98
CA ASN A 129 -4.55 4.36 -30.33
C ASN A 129 -3.44 3.30 -30.08
N LEU A 130 -2.57 3.07 -31.07
CA LEU A 130 -1.48 2.08 -31.06
C LEU A 130 -0.67 2.06 -29.74
N PRO A 131 -0.34 3.21 -29.12
CA PRO A 131 0.28 3.26 -27.79
C PRO A 131 -0.55 2.61 -26.68
N VAL A 132 -1.88 2.75 -26.71
CA VAL A 132 -2.79 2.14 -25.73
C VAL A 132 -2.84 0.63 -25.91
N ALA A 133 -2.96 0.14 -27.15
CA ALA A 133 -2.94 -1.29 -27.42
C ALA A 133 -1.62 -1.94 -26.98
N GLY A 134 -0.49 -1.27 -27.25
CA GLY A 134 0.83 -1.72 -26.79
C GLY A 134 0.94 -1.75 -25.26
N ALA A 135 0.40 -0.75 -24.56
CA ALA A 135 0.45 -0.72 -23.10
C ALA A 135 -0.47 -1.77 -22.44
N VAL A 136 -1.60 -2.13 -23.05
CA VAL A 136 -2.43 -3.26 -22.58
C VAL A 136 -1.66 -4.57 -22.72
N LEU A 137 -1.05 -4.82 -23.88
CA LEU A 137 -0.23 -6.02 -24.08
C LEU A 137 0.92 -6.06 -23.07
N ARG A 138 1.57 -4.92 -22.83
CA ARG A 138 2.67 -4.80 -21.89
C ARG A 138 2.26 -5.13 -20.45
N LEU A 139 1.08 -4.70 -19.99
CA LEU A 139 0.59 -5.08 -18.67
C LEU A 139 0.37 -6.58 -18.55
N ALA A 140 -0.18 -7.23 -19.59
CA ALA A 140 -0.37 -8.68 -19.58
C ALA A 140 0.96 -9.45 -19.55
N GLU A 141 1.99 -8.96 -20.24
CA GLU A 141 3.35 -9.52 -20.14
C GLU A 141 3.91 -9.38 -18.73
N LEU A 142 3.73 -8.20 -18.11
CA LEU A 142 4.17 -7.94 -16.75
C LEU A 142 3.43 -8.79 -15.71
N ASP A 143 2.14 -9.09 -15.91
CA ASP A 143 1.41 -10.04 -15.08
C ASP A 143 2.04 -11.45 -15.16
N GLY A 144 2.50 -11.88 -16.35
CA GLY A 144 3.25 -13.13 -16.50
C GLY A 144 4.62 -13.09 -15.81
N GLU A 145 5.37 -11.99 -15.96
CA GLU A 145 6.64 -11.79 -15.24
C GLU A 145 6.45 -11.78 -13.72
N PHE A 146 5.31 -11.28 -13.22
CA PHE A 146 4.96 -11.30 -11.80
C PHE A 146 4.82 -12.74 -11.28
N GLU A 147 4.09 -13.60 -12.00
CA GLU A 147 3.90 -15.00 -11.63
C GLU A 147 5.24 -15.75 -11.54
N GLU A 148 6.11 -15.57 -12.53
CA GLU A 148 7.47 -16.15 -12.52
C GLU A 148 8.32 -15.60 -11.37
N LEU A 149 8.18 -14.32 -11.05
CA LEU A 149 8.96 -13.68 -9.98
C LEU A 149 8.62 -14.23 -8.60
N LEU A 150 7.37 -14.66 -8.36
CA LEU A 150 6.97 -15.26 -7.07
C LEU A 150 7.77 -16.53 -6.73
N GLU A 151 8.32 -17.23 -7.72
CA GLU A 151 9.18 -18.39 -7.52
C GLU A 151 10.59 -18.01 -7.00
N HIS A 152 11.01 -16.76 -7.20
CA HIS A 152 12.38 -16.30 -6.98
C HIS A 152 12.51 -15.24 -5.88
N GLU A 153 11.49 -14.41 -5.67
CA GLU A 153 11.44 -13.38 -4.63
C GLU A 153 10.13 -13.49 -3.83
N ASN A 154 10.21 -14.13 -2.65
CA ASN A 154 9.07 -14.25 -1.74
C ASN A 154 8.88 -12.94 -0.96
N ILE A 155 8.03 -12.06 -1.52
CA ILE A 155 7.74 -10.74 -0.94
C ILE A 155 7.05 -10.84 0.44
N THR A 156 6.24 -11.86 0.69
CA THR A 156 5.61 -12.08 2.01
C THR A 156 6.65 -12.37 3.08
N ALA A 157 7.62 -13.25 2.78
CA ALA A 157 8.72 -13.54 3.68
C ALA A 157 9.62 -12.32 3.93
N LEU A 158 9.87 -11.52 2.89
CA LEU A 158 10.60 -10.24 3.01
C LEU A 158 9.85 -9.26 3.92
N ASN A 159 8.55 -9.13 3.73
CA ASN A 159 7.69 -8.24 4.51
C ASN A 159 7.63 -8.65 5.99
N ALA A 160 7.40 -9.94 6.27
CA ALA A 160 7.39 -10.48 7.62
C ALA A 160 8.73 -10.27 8.33
N ARG A 161 9.86 -10.54 7.65
CA ARG A 161 11.19 -10.29 8.19
C ARG A 161 11.41 -8.80 8.48
N TRP A 162 10.96 -7.92 7.58
CA TRP A 162 11.08 -6.48 7.77
C TRP A 162 10.32 -6.02 9.02
N LEU A 163 9.07 -6.45 9.21
CA LEU A 163 8.28 -6.18 10.41
C LEU A 163 8.97 -6.67 11.69
N ARG A 164 9.46 -7.92 11.70
CA ARG A 164 10.14 -8.51 12.86
C ARG A 164 11.47 -7.82 13.19
N SER A 165 12.11 -7.18 12.22
CA SER A 165 13.43 -6.57 12.38
C SER A 165 13.41 -5.13 12.91
N GLN A 166 12.23 -4.56 13.12
CA GLN A 166 12.14 -3.15 13.53
C GLN A 166 12.75 -2.93 14.92
N PRO A 167 13.60 -1.90 15.08
CA PRO A 167 14.33 -1.67 16.34
C PRO A 167 13.43 -1.27 17.50
N ASP A 168 12.24 -0.75 17.20
CA ASP A 168 11.21 -0.32 18.14
C ASP A 168 9.99 -1.27 18.15
N LEU A 169 10.13 -2.50 17.63
CA LEU A 169 9.05 -3.49 17.61
C LEU A 169 8.43 -3.67 19.01
N LEU A 170 7.12 -3.42 19.09
CA LEU A 170 6.31 -3.67 20.27
C LEU A 170 5.53 -4.97 20.08
N VAL A 171 5.78 -5.94 20.96
CA VAL A 171 5.04 -7.21 20.97
C VAL A 171 4.01 -7.15 22.10
N LEU A 172 2.75 -7.36 21.75
CA LEU A 172 1.63 -7.35 22.69
C LEU A 172 0.94 -8.71 22.69
N ASP A 173 0.32 -9.10 23.80
CA ASP A 173 -0.65 -10.18 23.76
C ASP A 173 -1.91 -9.76 22.99
N ASP A 174 -2.63 -10.71 22.40
CA ASP A 174 -3.83 -10.45 21.59
C ASP A 174 -4.87 -9.59 22.34
N GLU A 175 -5.00 -9.80 23.65
CA GLU A 175 -5.92 -9.05 24.52
C GLU A 175 -5.46 -7.59 24.78
N GLU A 176 -4.16 -7.29 24.62
CA GLU A 176 -3.57 -5.99 24.90
C GLU A 176 -3.61 -5.03 23.69
N VAL A 177 -3.79 -5.57 22.48
CA VAL A 177 -3.87 -4.77 21.24
C VAL A 177 -5.02 -3.77 21.30
N GLY A 178 -6.20 -4.18 21.73
CA GLY A 178 -7.37 -3.30 21.84
C GLY A 178 -7.14 -2.12 22.79
N PRO A 179 -6.76 -2.35 24.06
CA PRO A 179 -6.39 -1.30 25.01
C PRO A 179 -5.27 -0.39 24.52
N TYR A 180 -4.29 -0.93 23.77
CA TYR A 180 -3.23 -0.12 23.17
C TYR A 180 -3.79 0.86 22.13
N ILE A 181 -4.61 0.39 21.18
CA ILE A 181 -5.22 1.23 20.15
C ILE A 181 -6.12 2.31 20.77
N GLN A 182 -6.89 1.98 21.81
CA GLN A 182 -7.74 2.94 22.51
C GLN A 182 -6.94 4.09 23.14
N ARG A 183 -5.77 3.78 23.73
CA ARG A 183 -4.87 4.81 24.28
C ARG A 183 -4.32 5.72 23.19
N LEU A 184 -3.91 5.16 22.05
CA LEU A 184 -3.46 5.96 20.91
C LEU A 184 -4.56 6.89 20.38
N ALA A 185 -5.78 6.37 20.23
CA ALA A 185 -6.92 7.16 19.76
C ALA A 185 -7.25 8.32 20.71
N ALA A 186 -7.22 8.07 22.03
CA ALA A 186 -7.42 9.12 23.03
C ALA A 186 -6.34 10.22 22.92
N ALA A 187 -5.06 9.84 22.82
CA ALA A 187 -3.96 10.79 22.66
C ALA A 187 -4.08 11.62 21.36
N ALA A 188 -4.47 10.99 20.25
CA ALA A 188 -4.67 11.68 18.97
C ALA A 188 -5.79 12.74 19.03
N LEU A 189 -6.86 12.46 19.78
CA LEU A 189 -7.95 13.42 20.01
C LEU A 189 -7.52 14.62 20.86
N GLU A 190 -6.71 14.39 21.90
CA GLU A 190 -6.16 15.46 22.75
C GLU A 190 -5.23 16.39 21.95
N ASP A 191 -4.37 15.82 21.10
CA ASP A 191 -3.51 16.56 20.19
C ASP A 191 -4.30 17.35 19.13
N ALA A 192 -5.40 16.79 18.64
CA ALA A 192 -6.28 17.48 17.69
C ALA A 192 -7.00 18.69 18.33
N GLY A 193 -7.31 18.60 19.63
CA GLY A 193 -7.93 19.70 20.39
C GLY A 193 -6.97 20.86 20.69
N THR A 194 -5.67 20.60 20.76
CA THR A 194 -4.63 21.57 21.12
C THR A 194 -3.90 22.17 19.91
N SER A 195 -3.95 21.52 18.73
CA SER A 195 -3.31 22.03 17.51
C SER A 195 -4.29 22.83 16.61
N PRO A 196 -4.06 24.14 16.36
CA PRO A 196 -4.92 24.95 15.50
C PRO A 196 -4.96 24.44 14.04
N THR A 197 -3.93 23.73 13.59
CA THR A 197 -3.85 23.10 12.26
C THR A 197 -4.67 21.81 12.15
N ARG A 198 -4.83 21.04 13.24
CA ARG A 198 -5.66 19.81 13.26
C ARG A 198 -7.15 20.10 13.48
N ARG A 199 -7.50 21.21 14.13
CA ARG A 199 -8.90 21.62 14.38
C ARG A 199 -9.72 21.84 13.09
N ALA A 200 -9.08 22.27 12.00
CA ALA A 200 -9.75 22.60 10.74
C ALA A 200 -10.23 21.37 9.93
N ALA A 201 -9.71 20.17 10.21
CA ALA A 201 -10.09 18.95 9.48
C ALA A 201 -11.36 18.26 10.03
N HIS A 202 -11.91 18.74 11.14
CA HIS A 202 -13.09 18.15 11.80
C HIS A 202 -14.40 18.90 11.50
N THR A 203 -14.38 19.90 10.61
CA THR A 203 -15.53 20.77 10.30
C THR A 203 -15.96 20.72 8.83
N LEU A 204 -15.61 19.66 8.09
CA LEU A 204 -16.13 19.41 6.74
C LEU A 204 -16.66 17.99 6.61
#